data_AF-A0A8H7KDI9-F1
#
_entry.id   AF-A0A8H7KDI9-F1
#
_cell.length_a   1.000
_cell.length_b   1.000
_cell.length_c   1.000
_cell.angle_alpha   90.00
_cell.angle_beta   90.00
_cell.angle_gamma   90.00
#
_symmetry.space_group_name_H-M   'P 1'
#
loop_
_entity.id
_entity.type
_entity.pdbx_description
1 polymer ?
#
loop_
_entity_poly.entity_id
_entity_poly.type
_entity_poly.pdbx_seq_one_letter_code
_entity_poly.pdbx_strand_id
1 'polypeptide(L)'
;MKTAKKMNKIQQWLYEKSRDIIDESDLTLSAKTQLIYPSGIPVIVDGHPQRWEVVQDVLSLVEGHCSLLESTHKKGIQIFRRHQGYPIVHFLDTKVEDVLNELLVKDICEGRLARVQLKDPSNADARQALEFILTGVKVSNSSWATIAKYLTDEVVGLKCLYLLRGLISERIILLCLKKRWNVQFGLHPERAPIAVPFEAKGVPSQTAEYGHPDTALTLTCLAFYQTGLSRRQITQSLEHVIRADDPAAQYEHWVHGCAALPATLRHVNLLSADDEAQIEELWKHLGFDRHVLNHYMNHFVFPGMPNSSGSSSRLLAGTSP
;
A
#
# COMPACT_ATOMS: atom_id res chain seq x y z
N MET A 1 40.70 -14.35 -11.67
CA MET A 1 40.51 -14.89 -13.04
C MET A 1 40.47 -16.43 -13.14
N LYS A 2 41.40 -17.20 -12.53
CA LYS A 2 41.37 -18.68 -12.59
C LYS A 2 40.08 -19.31 -12.02
N THR A 3 39.57 -18.77 -10.92
CA THR A 3 38.35 -19.26 -10.25
C THR A 3 37.11 -19.10 -11.12
N ALA A 4 36.96 -17.95 -11.78
CA ALA A 4 35.85 -17.69 -12.69
C ALA A 4 35.85 -18.62 -13.93
N LYS A 5 37.03 -18.94 -14.48
CA LYS A 5 37.15 -19.92 -15.57
C LYS A 5 36.78 -21.34 -15.14
N LYS A 6 37.12 -21.72 -13.91
CA LYS A 6 36.77 -23.03 -13.35
C LYS A 6 35.26 -23.14 -13.09
N MET A 7 34.66 -22.07 -12.57
CA MET A 7 33.21 -21.98 -12.34
C MET A 7 32.41 -22.09 -13.64
N ASN A 8 32.82 -21.37 -14.69
CA ASN A 8 32.17 -21.49 -16.01
C ASN A 8 32.24 -22.90 -16.60
N LYS A 9 33.38 -23.60 -16.47
CA LYS A 9 33.50 -24.99 -16.93
C LYS A 9 32.57 -25.94 -16.18
N ILE A 10 32.43 -25.77 -14.87
CA ILE A 10 31.51 -26.58 -14.05
C ILE A 10 30.07 -26.28 -14.43
N GLN A 11 29.71 -25.01 -14.61
CA GLN A 11 28.35 -24.61 -14.99
C GLN A 11 27.97 -25.13 -16.39
N GLN A 12 28.90 -25.09 -17.35
CA GLN A 12 28.68 -25.65 -18.68
C GLN A 12 28.53 -27.18 -18.66
N TRP A 13 29.31 -27.87 -17.83
CA TRP A 13 29.13 -29.31 -17.61
C TRP A 13 27.78 -29.64 -17.00
N LEU A 14 27.29 -28.85 -16.04
CA LEU A 14 25.95 -29.00 -15.47
C LEU A 14 24.89 -28.81 -16.56
N TYR A 15 24.96 -27.74 -17.37
CA TYR A 15 24.01 -27.54 -18.47
C TYR A 15 23.98 -28.71 -19.48
N GLU A 16 25.10 -29.39 -19.72
CA GLU A 16 25.17 -30.53 -20.65
C GLU A 16 24.77 -31.87 -20.03
N LYS A 17 24.94 -32.05 -18.71
CA LYS A 17 24.86 -33.37 -18.04
C LYS A 17 23.82 -33.47 -16.93
N SER A 18 23.20 -32.37 -16.49
CA SER A 18 22.09 -32.40 -15.54
C SER A 18 20.77 -32.02 -16.20
N ARG A 19 19.67 -32.41 -15.55
CA ARG A 19 18.32 -31.90 -15.83
C ARG A 19 17.79 -31.29 -14.56
N ASP A 20 17.20 -30.12 -14.67
CA ASP A 20 16.53 -29.46 -13.55
C ASP A 20 15.15 -30.11 -13.36
N ILE A 21 14.92 -30.65 -12.16
CA ILE A 21 13.63 -31.17 -11.74
C ILE A 21 13.16 -30.29 -10.59
N ILE A 22 12.04 -29.62 -10.79
CA ILE A 22 11.41 -28.78 -9.77
C ILE A 22 10.29 -29.59 -9.16
N ASP A 23 10.49 -30.05 -7.93
CA ASP A 23 9.42 -30.64 -7.14
C ASP A 23 8.42 -29.56 -6.70
N GLU A 24 7.15 -29.93 -6.53
CA GLU A 24 6.06 -28.99 -6.19
C GLU A 24 6.01 -27.77 -7.13
N SER A 25 6.15 -28.00 -8.45
CA SER A 25 6.22 -26.93 -9.45
C SER A 25 5.00 -26.00 -9.47
N ASP A 26 3.84 -26.47 -9.03
CA ASP A 26 2.61 -25.69 -8.86
C ASP A 26 2.69 -24.68 -7.71
N LEU A 27 3.46 -24.98 -6.67
CA LEU A 27 3.80 -24.06 -5.58
C LEU A 27 4.98 -23.16 -5.97
N THR A 28 6.06 -23.75 -6.48
CA THR A 28 7.33 -23.05 -6.76
C THR A 28 7.19 -22.06 -7.92
N LEU A 29 6.53 -22.46 -9.01
CA LEU A 29 6.29 -21.61 -10.19
C LEU A 29 4.95 -20.87 -10.10
N SER A 30 4.29 -20.91 -8.94
CA SER A 30 3.05 -20.18 -8.73
C SER A 30 3.27 -18.69 -8.95
N ALA A 31 2.32 -18.00 -9.59
CA ALA A 31 2.32 -16.53 -9.61
C ALA A 31 2.23 -15.91 -8.18
N LYS A 32 1.97 -16.72 -7.16
CA LYS A 32 2.02 -16.34 -5.74
C LYS A 32 3.44 -16.13 -5.21
N THR A 33 4.46 -16.71 -5.86
CA THR A 33 5.86 -16.73 -5.47
C THR A 33 6.73 -15.95 -6.47
N GLN A 34 6.28 -14.76 -6.89
CA GLN A 34 7.20 -13.85 -7.58
C GLN A 34 8.14 -13.21 -6.54
N LEU A 35 9.27 -13.88 -6.30
CA LEU A 35 10.33 -13.39 -5.43
C LEU A 35 11.23 -12.47 -6.24
N ILE A 36 11.12 -11.16 -6.00
CA ILE A 36 12.10 -10.20 -6.49
C ILE A 36 13.23 -10.12 -5.47
N TYR A 37 14.44 -10.44 -5.92
CA TYR A 37 15.67 -10.22 -5.17
C TYR A 37 16.28 -8.92 -5.68
N PRO A 38 16.08 -7.77 -5.01
CA PRO A 38 16.63 -6.52 -5.47
C PRO A 38 18.17 -6.58 -5.44
N SER A 39 18.80 -6.16 -6.53
CA SER A 39 20.24 -5.95 -6.61
C SER A 39 20.50 -4.54 -7.14
N GLY A 40 21.18 -3.69 -6.36
CA GLY A 40 21.50 -2.32 -6.76
C GLY A 40 21.27 -1.30 -5.65
N ILE A 41 21.42 -0.01 -5.99
CA ILE A 41 21.16 1.10 -5.07
C ILE A 41 19.64 1.34 -5.01
N PRO A 42 19.04 1.37 -3.81
CA PRO A 42 17.63 1.76 -3.63
C PRO A 42 17.31 3.11 -4.31
N VAL A 43 16.30 3.11 -5.18
CA VAL A 43 15.74 4.35 -5.76
C VAL A 43 14.38 4.60 -5.11
N ILE A 44 14.00 5.87 -4.89
CA ILE A 44 12.68 6.21 -4.34
C ILE A 44 11.58 5.71 -5.29
N VAL A 45 10.47 5.22 -4.73
CA VAL A 45 9.29 4.82 -5.50
C VAL A 45 8.77 6.00 -6.32
N ASP A 46 8.60 5.81 -7.63
CA ASP A 46 8.05 6.85 -8.52
C ASP A 46 6.63 7.24 -8.11
N GLY A 47 6.30 8.53 -8.26
CA GLY A 47 5.00 9.09 -7.87
C GLY A 47 4.88 9.48 -6.39
N HIS A 48 6.00 9.60 -5.67
CA HIS A 48 6.04 10.14 -4.30
C HIS A 48 5.53 11.60 -4.24
N PRO A 49 4.76 11.99 -3.20
CA PRO A 49 4.17 11.13 -2.15
C PRO A 49 2.82 10.53 -2.57
N GLN A 50 2.25 11.00 -3.69
CA GLN A 50 0.86 10.73 -4.05
C GLN A 50 0.56 9.24 -4.17
N ARG A 51 1.55 8.41 -4.54
CA ARG A 51 1.34 6.98 -4.75
C ARG A 51 0.86 6.24 -3.52
N TRP A 52 1.51 6.39 -2.37
CA TRP A 52 1.07 5.72 -1.14
C TRP A 52 -0.12 6.41 -0.49
N GLU A 53 -0.25 7.72 -0.68
CA GLU A 53 -1.39 8.44 -0.12
C GLU A 53 -2.69 8.05 -0.84
N VAL A 54 -2.68 7.84 -2.16
CA VAL A 54 -3.84 7.30 -2.89
C VAL A 54 -4.19 5.90 -2.40
N VAL A 55 -3.20 5.05 -2.09
CA VAL A 55 -3.46 3.73 -1.50
C VAL A 55 -4.15 3.86 -0.14
N GLN A 56 -3.69 4.77 0.72
CA GLN A 56 -4.31 5.05 2.02
C GLN A 56 -5.74 5.62 1.86
N ASP A 57 -5.96 6.50 0.89
CA ASP A 57 -7.26 7.09 0.58
C ASP A 57 -8.25 5.99 0.13
N VAL A 58 -7.82 5.10 -0.78
CA VAL A 58 -8.66 3.96 -1.22
C VAL A 58 -8.96 3.01 -0.07
N LEU A 59 -7.98 2.71 0.79
CA LEU A 59 -8.21 1.89 1.99
C LEU A 59 -9.20 2.55 2.96
N SER A 60 -9.19 3.87 3.09
CA SER A 60 -10.19 4.63 3.85
C SER A 60 -11.60 4.44 3.30
N LEU A 61 -11.76 4.46 1.97
CA LEU A 61 -13.05 4.22 1.32
C LEU A 61 -13.53 2.78 1.55
N VAL A 62 -12.64 1.80 1.45
CA VAL A 62 -12.94 0.38 1.76
C VAL A 62 -13.47 0.24 3.20
N GLU A 63 -12.81 0.86 4.17
CA GLU A 63 -13.27 0.85 5.57
C GLU A 63 -14.66 1.46 5.73
N GLY A 64 -14.94 2.57 5.03
CA GLY A 64 -16.27 3.21 5.03
C GLY A 64 -17.39 2.31 4.51
N HIS A 65 -17.09 1.43 3.55
CA HIS A 65 -18.09 0.49 2.98
C HIS A 65 -18.27 -0.80 3.76
N CYS A 66 -17.38 -1.11 4.71
CA CYS A 66 -17.41 -2.38 5.44
C CYS A 66 -18.76 -2.63 6.14
N SER A 67 -19.27 -1.64 6.89
CA SER A 67 -20.54 -1.79 7.62
C SER A 67 -21.74 -1.97 6.68
N LEU A 68 -21.73 -1.28 5.53
CA LEU A 68 -22.76 -1.43 4.50
C LEU A 68 -22.73 -2.85 3.93
N LEU A 69 -21.57 -3.31 3.47
CA LEU A 69 -21.40 -4.63 2.85
C LEU A 69 -21.77 -5.77 3.80
N GLU A 70 -21.40 -5.67 5.08
CA GLU A 70 -21.76 -6.67 6.10
C GLU A 70 -23.27 -6.71 6.32
N SER A 71 -23.94 -5.56 6.30
CA SER A 71 -25.39 -5.47 6.51
C SER A 71 -26.20 -6.03 5.33
N THR A 72 -25.75 -5.78 4.09
CA THR A 72 -26.47 -6.15 2.85
C THR A 72 -26.09 -7.53 2.32
N HIS A 73 -24.85 -8.00 2.58
CA HIS A 73 -24.31 -9.26 2.04
C HIS A 73 -23.82 -10.22 3.13
N LYS A 74 -24.57 -10.40 4.22
CA LYS A 74 -24.21 -11.22 5.41
C LYS A 74 -23.60 -12.61 5.14
N LYS A 75 -23.94 -13.25 4.02
CA LYS A 75 -23.41 -14.58 3.64
C LYS A 75 -22.19 -14.53 2.72
N GLY A 76 -21.92 -13.39 2.11
CA GLY A 76 -20.86 -13.20 1.11
C GLY A 76 -19.61 -12.49 1.66
N ILE A 77 -19.67 -11.95 2.88
CA ILE A 77 -18.55 -11.26 3.53
C ILE A 77 -18.59 -11.45 5.05
N GLN A 78 -17.42 -11.52 5.65
CA GLN A 78 -17.23 -11.47 7.11
C GLN A 78 -16.22 -10.39 7.44
N ILE A 79 -16.52 -9.57 8.44
CA ILE A 79 -15.66 -8.47 8.85
C ILE A 79 -15.28 -8.64 10.31
N PHE A 80 -13.98 -8.65 10.58
CA PHE A 80 -13.45 -8.77 11.93
C PHE A 80 -12.67 -7.50 12.27
N ARG A 81 -12.86 -6.97 13.48
CA ARG A 81 -12.04 -5.85 13.97
C ARG A 81 -11.21 -6.32 15.15
N ARG A 82 -9.91 -6.07 15.08
CA ARG A 82 -8.99 -6.23 16.21
C ARG A 82 -8.83 -4.86 16.83
N HIS A 83 -9.14 -4.75 18.12
CA HIS A 83 -9.18 -3.46 18.82
C HIS A 83 -10.18 -2.50 18.12
N GLN A 84 -9.87 -1.21 18.08
CA GLN A 84 -10.59 -0.19 17.30
C GLN A 84 -9.92 0.07 15.94
N GLY A 85 -9.08 -0.85 15.47
CA GLY A 85 -8.29 -0.68 14.24
C GLY A 85 -9.04 -1.08 12.96
N TYR A 86 -8.31 -0.99 11.85
CA TYR A 86 -8.83 -1.26 10.51
C TYR A 86 -9.42 -2.69 10.38
N PRO A 87 -10.55 -2.86 9.67
CA PRO A 87 -11.22 -4.15 9.54
C PRO A 87 -10.39 -5.18 8.74
N ILE A 88 -10.41 -6.43 9.21
CA ILE A 88 -9.99 -7.62 8.45
C ILE A 88 -11.19 -8.11 7.66
N VAL A 89 -11.10 -8.05 6.34
CA VAL A 89 -12.18 -8.41 5.42
C VAL A 89 -11.97 -9.84 4.90
N HIS A 90 -12.98 -10.70 5.04
CA HIS A 90 -13.03 -12.03 4.45
C HIS A 90 -14.17 -12.11 3.43
N PHE A 91 -13.82 -12.14 2.15
CA PHE A 91 -14.77 -12.38 1.08
C PHE A 91 -15.09 -13.88 0.97
N LEU A 92 -16.39 -14.21 0.94
CA LEU A 92 -16.92 -15.56 0.76
C LEU A 92 -17.60 -15.75 -0.60
N ASP A 93 -17.97 -14.64 -1.25
CA ASP A 93 -18.60 -14.61 -2.57
C ASP A 93 -17.94 -13.54 -3.44
N THR A 94 -17.56 -13.90 -4.66
CA THR A 94 -16.96 -13.00 -5.65
C THR A 94 -17.89 -11.84 -6.01
N LYS A 95 -19.22 -12.01 -5.90
CA LYS A 95 -20.18 -10.93 -6.14
C LYS A 95 -19.98 -9.76 -5.18
N VAL A 96 -19.56 -10.02 -3.94
CA VAL A 96 -19.30 -8.95 -2.97
C VAL A 96 -18.00 -8.21 -3.29
N GLU A 97 -17.03 -8.90 -3.88
CA GLU A 97 -15.82 -8.28 -4.42
C GLU A 97 -16.19 -7.27 -5.53
N ASP A 98 -17.11 -7.65 -6.43
CA ASP A 98 -17.60 -6.80 -7.51
C ASP A 98 -18.36 -5.58 -6.96
N VAL A 99 -19.26 -5.78 -6.00
CA VAL A 99 -20.02 -4.69 -5.35
C VAL A 99 -19.08 -3.70 -4.66
N LEU A 100 -18.06 -4.17 -3.93
CA LEU A 100 -17.07 -3.26 -3.34
C LEU A 100 -16.35 -2.45 -4.43
N ASN A 101 -15.97 -3.10 -5.54
CA ASN A 101 -15.28 -2.40 -6.62
C ASN A 101 -16.16 -1.31 -7.25
N GLU A 102 -17.44 -1.60 -7.49
CA GLU A 102 -18.43 -0.63 -7.98
C GLU A 102 -18.61 0.55 -7.02
N LEU A 103 -18.66 0.29 -5.70
CA LEU A 103 -18.72 1.34 -4.69
C LEU A 103 -17.49 2.23 -4.74
N LEU A 104 -16.28 1.66 -4.84
CA LEU A 104 -15.04 2.44 -4.95
C LEU A 104 -15.02 3.33 -6.21
N VAL A 105 -15.45 2.80 -7.36
CA VAL A 105 -15.58 3.58 -8.60
C VAL A 105 -16.54 4.76 -8.38
N LYS A 106 -17.72 4.49 -7.79
CA LYS A 106 -18.72 5.51 -7.51
C LYS A 106 -18.18 6.60 -6.60
N ASP A 107 -17.48 6.25 -5.52
CA ASP A 107 -16.87 7.19 -4.59
C ASP A 107 -15.93 8.18 -5.30
N ILE A 108 -15.09 7.67 -6.20
CA ILE A 108 -14.12 8.47 -6.95
C ILE A 108 -14.82 9.36 -7.98
N CYS A 109 -15.81 8.82 -8.69
CA CYS A 109 -16.65 9.59 -9.62
C CYS A 109 -17.48 10.68 -8.91
N GLU A 110 -17.78 10.52 -7.62
CA GLU A 110 -18.41 11.53 -6.77
C GLU A 110 -17.43 12.53 -6.15
N GLY A 111 -16.12 12.40 -6.44
CA GLY A 111 -15.09 13.34 -5.98
C GLY A 111 -14.65 13.14 -4.53
N ARG A 112 -14.92 11.96 -3.92
CA ARG A 112 -14.52 11.68 -2.53
C ARG A 112 -13.01 11.49 -2.34
N LEU A 113 -12.23 11.43 -3.42
CA LEU A 113 -10.79 11.34 -3.38
C LEU A 113 -10.17 12.71 -3.70
N ALA A 114 -9.64 13.40 -2.70
CA ALA A 114 -9.13 14.77 -2.83
C ALA A 114 -8.04 14.94 -3.90
N ARG A 115 -7.30 13.86 -4.22
CA ARG A 115 -6.18 13.87 -5.17
C ARG A 115 -6.60 13.77 -6.63
N VAL A 116 -7.86 13.41 -6.90
CA VAL A 116 -8.44 13.35 -8.23
C VAL A 116 -9.69 14.21 -8.24
N GLN A 117 -9.52 15.46 -8.68
CA GLN A 117 -10.60 16.45 -8.72
C GLN A 117 -10.79 16.94 -10.14
N LEU A 118 -12.05 17.06 -10.53
CA LEU A 118 -12.46 17.65 -11.80
C LEU A 118 -12.63 19.16 -11.61
N LYS A 119 -12.21 19.94 -12.61
CA LYS A 119 -12.46 21.39 -12.70
C LYS A 119 -13.95 21.70 -12.61
N ASP A 120 -14.76 20.86 -13.25
CA ASP A 120 -16.22 20.89 -13.20
C ASP A 120 -16.73 19.48 -12.87
N PRO A 121 -17.12 19.21 -11.61
CA PRO A 121 -17.68 17.92 -11.18
C PRO A 121 -19.02 17.56 -11.83
N SER A 122 -19.70 18.52 -12.49
CA SER A 122 -20.98 18.29 -13.17
C SER A 122 -20.81 17.89 -14.65
N ASN A 123 -19.59 17.96 -15.19
CA ASN A 123 -19.32 17.64 -16.58
C ASN A 123 -19.52 16.15 -16.87
N ALA A 124 -20.54 15.81 -17.67
CA ALA A 124 -20.92 14.43 -17.97
C ALA A 124 -19.83 13.65 -18.71
N ASP A 125 -19.16 14.28 -19.68
CA ASP A 125 -18.10 13.63 -20.48
C ASP A 125 -16.90 13.27 -19.61
N ALA A 126 -16.51 14.17 -18.70
CA ALA A 126 -15.42 13.94 -17.76
C ALA A 126 -15.75 12.80 -16.78
N ARG A 127 -16.98 12.79 -16.22
CA ARG A 127 -17.43 11.71 -15.33
C ARG A 127 -17.48 10.37 -16.03
N GLN A 128 -18.00 10.32 -17.26
CA GLN A 128 -18.05 9.10 -18.06
C GLN A 128 -16.64 8.61 -18.43
N ALA A 129 -15.73 9.52 -18.81
CA ALA A 129 -14.34 9.17 -19.07
C ALA A 129 -13.65 8.61 -17.82
N LEU A 130 -13.88 9.23 -16.65
CA LEU A 130 -13.36 8.78 -15.37
C LEU A 130 -13.87 7.38 -15.01
N GLU A 131 -15.18 7.17 -15.06
CA GLU A 131 -15.80 5.88 -14.79
C GLU A 131 -15.26 4.80 -15.74
N PHE A 132 -15.18 5.10 -17.03
CA PHE A 132 -14.65 4.17 -18.04
C PHE A 132 -13.16 3.83 -17.81
N ILE A 133 -12.36 4.78 -17.33
CA ILE A 133 -10.97 4.53 -16.95
C ILE A 133 -10.89 3.56 -15.76
N LEU A 134 -11.77 3.73 -14.77
CA LEU A 134 -11.77 2.95 -13.53
C LEU A 134 -12.44 1.58 -13.66
N THR A 135 -13.33 1.37 -14.62
CA THR A 135 -13.96 0.06 -14.87
C THR A 135 -13.34 -0.71 -16.05
N GLY A 136 -12.67 -0.01 -16.97
CA GLY A 136 -12.29 -0.54 -18.28
C GLY A 136 -11.02 -1.40 -18.33
N VAL A 137 -11.14 -2.59 -18.91
CA VAL A 137 -9.98 -3.45 -19.25
C VAL A 137 -9.16 -2.85 -20.40
N LYS A 138 -9.81 -2.21 -21.38
CA LYS A 138 -9.15 -1.50 -22.48
C LYS A 138 -9.75 -0.11 -22.64
N VAL A 139 -9.01 0.89 -22.17
CA VAL A 139 -9.41 2.29 -22.22
C VAL A 139 -8.88 2.93 -23.49
N SER A 140 -9.70 3.71 -24.20
CA SER A 140 -9.27 4.41 -25.41
C SER A 140 -8.41 5.64 -25.08
N ASN A 141 -7.50 5.99 -25.99
CA ASN A 141 -6.71 7.22 -25.87
C ASN A 141 -7.58 8.48 -25.83
N SER A 142 -8.79 8.43 -26.41
CA SER A 142 -9.76 9.54 -26.34
C SER A 142 -10.24 9.79 -24.92
N SER A 143 -10.53 8.76 -24.12
CA SER A 143 -10.95 8.93 -22.73
C SER A 143 -9.85 9.56 -21.87
N TRP A 144 -8.59 9.14 -22.09
CA TRP A 144 -7.42 9.76 -21.45
C TRP A 144 -7.24 11.23 -21.86
N ALA A 145 -7.39 11.54 -23.15
CA ALA A 145 -7.31 12.91 -23.63
C ALA A 145 -8.47 13.79 -23.12
N THR A 146 -9.67 13.22 -22.94
CA THR A 146 -10.80 13.92 -22.33
C THR A 146 -10.51 14.21 -20.87
N ILE A 147 -10.18 13.21 -20.06
CA ILE A 147 -10.02 13.41 -18.61
C ILE A 147 -8.87 14.38 -18.29
N ALA A 148 -7.77 14.33 -19.04
CA ALA A 148 -6.63 15.23 -18.87
C ALA A 148 -7.02 16.71 -18.91
N LYS A 149 -7.97 17.08 -19.80
CA LYS A 149 -8.45 18.47 -19.93
C LYS A 149 -9.25 18.93 -18.71
N TYR A 150 -9.97 18.01 -18.08
CA TYR A 150 -10.92 18.31 -17.00
C TYR A 150 -10.36 18.10 -15.60
N LEU A 151 -9.16 17.54 -15.44
CA LEU A 151 -8.48 17.46 -14.14
C LEU A 151 -8.02 18.85 -13.67
N THR A 152 -8.17 19.13 -12.38
CA THR A 152 -7.69 20.38 -11.75
C THR A 152 -6.16 20.48 -11.83
N ASP A 153 -5.47 19.38 -11.52
CA ASP A 153 -4.04 19.20 -11.77
C ASP A 153 -3.88 18.03 -12.75
N GLU A 154 -3.52 18.34 -13.99
CA GLU A 154 -3.39 17.35 -15.06
C GLU A 154 -2.27 16.33 -14.74
N VAL A 155 -1.11 16.80 -14.31
CA VAL A 155 0.09 15.95 -14.16
C VAL A 155 -0.08 15.02 -12.96
N VAL A 156 -0.48 15.56 -11.81
CA VAL A 156 -0.70 14.77 -10.60
C VAL A 156 -1.95 13.91 -10.75
N GLY A 157 -3.03 14.47 -11.29
CA GLY A 157 -4.28 13.77 -11.49
C GLY A 157 -4.14 12.55 -12.41
N LEU A 158 -3.43 12.68 -13.54
CA LEU A 158 -3.19 11.54 -14.43
C LEU A 158 -2.37 10.43 -13.76
N LYS A 159 -1.33 10.78 -13.00
CA LYS A 159 -0.56 9.79 -12.23
C LYS A 159 -1.44 9.06 -11.21
N CYS A 160 -2.29 9.78 -10.50
CA CYS A 160 -3.24 9.19 -9.56
C CYS A 160 -4.26 8.29 -10.29
N LEU A 161 -4.74 8.67 -11.47
CA LEU A 161 -5.65 7.84 -12.26
C LEU A 161 -5.03 6.54 -12.76
N TYR A 162 -3.77 6.56 -13.20
CA TYR A 162 -3.06 5.32 -13.56
C TYR A 162 -2.96 4.37 -12.37
N LEU A 163 -2.65 4.91 -11.18
CA LEU A 163 -2.60 4.13 -9.96
C LEU A 163 -3.97 3.57 -9.56
N LEU A 164 -5.02 4.40 -9.57
CA LEU A 164 -6.39 3.98 -9.26
C LEU A 164 -6.86 2.88 -10.21
N ARG A 165 -6.52 2.98 -11.50
CA ARG A 165 -6.79 1.93 -12.48
C ARG A 165 -6.14 0.59 -12.07
N GLY A 166 -4.90 0.61 -11.61
CA GLY A 166 -4.23 -0.59 -11.08
C GLY A 166 -4.90 -1.13 -9.80
N LEU A 167 -5.25 -0.24 -8.88
CA LEU A 167 -5.90 -0.61 -7.61
C LEU A 167 -7.29 -1.20 -7.82
N ILE A 168 -8.09 -0.62 -8.71
CA ILE A 168 -9.53 -0.87 -8.88
C ILE A 168 -9.80 -1.77 -10.08
N SER A 169 -9.46 -1.34 -11.30
CA SER A 169 -9.76 -2.08 -12.53
C SER A 169 -8.98 -3.40 -12.59
N GLU A 170 -7.69 -3.36 -12.24
CA GLU A 170 -6.83 -4.55 -12.17
C GLU A 170 -6.91 -5.25 -10.80
N ARG A 171 -7.81 -4.81 -9.92
CA ARG A 171 -8.19 -5.45 -8.66
C ARG A 171 -7.03 -5.70 -7.67
N ILE A 172 -5.96 -4.90 -7.70
CA ILE A 172 -4.87 -5.01 -6.73
C ILE A 172 -5.38 -4.81 -5.29
N ILE A 173 -6.36 -3.93 -5.08
CA ILE A 173 -6.95 -3.71 -3.75
C ILE A 173 -7.62 -4.99 -3.23
N LEU A 174 -8.42 -5.66 -4.06
CA LEU A 174 -9.10 -6.92 -3.71
C LEU A 174 -8.10 -8.05 -3.49
N LEU A 175 -7.07 -8.15 -4.33
CA LEU A 175 -5.98 -9.11 -4.17
C LEU A 175 -5.32 -8.96 -2.79
N CYS A 176 -5.05 -7.72 -2.37
CA CYS A 176 -4.41 -7.44 -1.08
C CYS A 176 -5.35 -7.70 0.10
N LEU A 177 -6.61 -7.26 0.03
CA LEU A 177 -7.61 -7.48 1.08
C LEU A 177 -7.87 -8.97 1.33
N LYS A 178 -7.74 -9.83 0.30
CA LYS A 178 -7.90 -11.28 0.41
C LYS A 178 -6.71 -12.00 1.06
N LYS A 179 -5.55 -11.34 1.20
CA LYS A 179 -4.40 -11.95 1.88
C LYS A 179 -4.62 -11.95 3.38
N ARG A 180 -4.18 -13.02 4.04
CA ARG A 180 -4.25 -13.20 5.49
C ARG A 180 -3.02 -12.60 6.16
N TRP A 181 -3.22 -11.55 6.94
CA TRP A 181 -2.18 -10.97 7.79
C TRP A 181 -1.64 -12.01 8.79
N ASN A 182 -0.34 -11.96 9.06
CA ASN A 182 0.41 -12.86 9.94
C ASN A 182 0.42 -14.35 9.49
N VAL A 183 -0.06 -14.63 8.28
CA VAL A 183 -0.05 -15.97 7.66
C VAL A 183 0.57 -15.92 6.27
N GLN A 184 0.14 -14.97 5.44
CA GLN A 184 0.64 -14.80 4.06
C GLN A 184 1.50 -13.56 3.90
N PHE A 185 1.36 -12.59 4.80
CA PHE A 185 2.13 -11.35 4.79
C PHE A 185 2.18 -10.68 6.16
N GLY A 186 3.13 -9.77 6.34
CA GLY A 186 3.28 -8.94 7.52
C GLY A 186 4.62 -8.20 7.52
N LEU A 187 4.95 -7.54 8.62
CA LEU A 187 6.23 -6.85 8.78
C LEU A 187 7.31 -7.82 9.26
N HIS A 188 8.54 -7.64 8.78
CA HIS A 188 9.70 -8.34 9.31
C HIS A 188 10.38 -7.51 10.41
N PRO A 189 10.70 -8.06 11.59
CA PRO A 189 11.22 -7.29 12.73
C PRO A 189 12.62 -6.71 12.49
N GLU A 190 13.45 -7.39 11.70
CA GLU A 190 14.87 -7.01 11.47
C GLU A 190 15.12 -6.33 10.12
N ARG A 191 14.09 -6.17 9.27
CA ARG A 191 14.24 -5.54 7.94
C ARG A 191 13.61 -4.15 7.94
N ALA A 192 13.77 -3.43 6.83
CA ALA A 192 12.98 -2.25 6.57
C ALA A 192 11.48 -2.55 6.81
N PRO A 193 10.72 -1.63 7.41
CA PRO A 193 9.35 -1.87 7.87
C PRO A 193 8.34 -1.88 6.70
N ILE A 194 8.54 -2.81 5.78
CA ILE A 194 7.74 -3.04 4.57
C ILE A 194 7.13 -4.42 4.68
N ALA A 195 5.93 -4.61 4.13
CA ALA A 195 5.31 -5.92 4.10
C ALA A 195 6.11 -6.92 3.26
N VAL A 196 6.34 -8.10 3.84
CA VAL A 196 7.00 -9.23 3.20
C VAL A 196 6.06 -10.43 3.18
N PRO A 197 6.24 -11.36 2.22
CA PRO A 197 5.59 -12.67 2.28
C PRO A 197 5.96 -13.44 3.54
N PHE A 198 5.02 -14.22 4.05
CA PHE A 198 5.24 -15.14 5.19
C PHE A 198 5.34 -16.56 4.66
N GLU A 199 6.34 -17.29 5.15
CA GLU A 199 6.61 -18.69 4.79
C GLU A 199 5.76 -19.64 5.64
N ALA A 200 5.46 -19.22 6.87
CA ALA A 200 4.52 -19.87 7.77
C ALA A 200 3.85 -18.82 8.65
N LYS A 201 2.87 -19.24 9.46
CA LYS A 201 2.21 -18.36 10.43
C LYS A 201 3.24 -17.72 11.36
N GLY A 202 3.31 -16.39 11.37
CA GLY A 202 4.28 -15.64 12.18
C GLY A 202 5.73 -15.70 11.69
N VAL A 203 6.01 -16.32 10.54
CA VAL A 203 7.37 -16.47 10.02
C VAL A 203 7.52 -15.62 8.76
N PRO A 204 7.99 -14.37 8.89
CA PRO A 204 8.26 -13.52 7.74
C PRO A 204 9.46 -14.06 6.96
N SER A 205 9.40 -13.98 5.63
CA SER A 205 10.52 -14.39 4.80
C SER A 205 11.71 -13.44 4.97
N GLN A 206 12.91 -14.01 5.02
CA GLN A 206 14.16 -13.28 5.22
C GLN A 206 14.52 -12.40 4.03
N THR A 207 14.16 -12.82 2.81
CA THR A 207 14.62 -12.16 1.57
C THR A 207 13.50 -11.83 0.60
N ALA A 208 12.32 -12.42 0.75
CA ALA A 208 11.22 -12.19 -0.19
C ALA A 208 10.70 -10.75 -0.14
N GLU A 209 10.32 -10.24 -1.30
CA GLU A 209 9.66 -8.94 -1.48
C GLU A 209 8.55 -9.05 -2.53
N TYR A 210 7.54 -8.19 -2.43
CA TYR A 210 6.49 -8.12 -3.44
C TYR A 210 6.97 -7.40 -4.69
N GLY A 211 6.79 -8.03 -5.85
CA GLY A 211 7.30 -7.49 -7.09
C GLY A 211 6.55 -6.27 -7.63
N HIS A 212 5.25 -6.18 -7.34
CA HIS A 212 4.45 -5.02 -7.74
C HIS A 212 4.47 -3.95 -6.65
N PRO A 213 4.92 -2.72 -6.92
CA PRO A 213 5.05 -1.67 -5.90
C PRO A 213 3.71 -1.36 -5.21
N ASP A 214 2.61 -1.31 -5.96
CA ASP A 214 1.30 -1.03 -5.36
C ASP A 214 0.78 -2.16 -4.47
N THR A 215 1.20 -3.41 -4.74
CA THR A 215 0.93 -4.54 -3.83
C THR A 215 1.77 -4.40 -2.56
N ALA A 216 3.06 -4.06 -2.69
CA ALA A 216 3.95 -3.83 -1.55
C ALA A 216 3.43 -2.69 -0.65
N LEU A 217 3.03 -1.56 -1.24
CA LEU A 217 2.46 -0.41 -0.54
C LEU A 217 1.16 -0.78 0.18
N THR A 218 0.20 -1.38 -0.54
CA THR A 218 -1.11 -1.76 0.03
C THR A 218 -0.95 -2.75 1.18
N LEU A 219 -0.11 -3.78 1.02
CA LEU A 219 0.14 -4.74 2.08
C LEU A 219 0.94 -4.16 3.23
N THR A 220 1.80 -3.16 2.99
CA THR A 220 2.49 -2.45 4.07
C THR A 220 1.49 -1.66 4.91
N CYS A 221 0.59 -0.90 4.28
CA CYS A 221 -0.50 -0.22 4.97
C CYS A 221 -1.33 -1.21 5.81
N LEU A 222 -1.81 -2.29 5.18
CA LEU A 222 -2.61 -3.31 5.88
C LEU A 222 -1.82 -3.96 7.04
N ALA A 223 -0.52 -4.22 6.87
CA ALA A 223 0.31 -4.81 7.91
C ALA A 223 0.45 -3.88 9.13
N PHE A 224 0.67 -2.58 8.91
CA PHE A 224 0.66 -1.58 9.97
C PHE A 224 -0.70 -1.45 10.63
N TYR A 225 -1.77 -1.42 9.84
CA TYR A 225 -3.14 -1.32 10.37
C TYR A 225 -3.52 -2.50 11.28
N GLN A 226 -2.95 -3.68 11.05
CA GLN A 226 -3.18 -4.85 11.91
C GLN A 226 -2.19 -4.99 13.07
N THR A 227 -0.99 -4.41 12.95
CA THR A 227 0.07 -4.51 13.96
C THR A 227 0.01 -3.38 14.97
N GLY A 228 -0.42 -2.19 14.55
CA GLY A 228 -0.33 -0.97 15.33
C GLY A 228 1.10 -0.42 15.38
N LEU A 229 1.26 0.72 16.04
CA LEU A 229 2.56 1.31 16.34
C LEU A 229 3.09 0.78 17.68
N SER A 230 4.41 0.67 17.78
CA SER A 230 5.10 0.55 19.08
C SER A 230 5.21 1.92 19.75
N ARG A 231 5.44 1.93 21.07
CA ARG A 231 5.68 3.16 21.84
C ARG A 231 6.75 4.05 21.22
N ARG A 232 7.89 3.45 20.84
CA ARG A 232 8.97 4.15 20.15
C ARG A 232 8.51 4.86 18.87
N GLN A 233 7.67 4.21 18.08
CA GLN A 233 7.18 4.76 16.81
C GLN A 233 6.18 5.89 17.02
N ILE A 234 5.36 5.83 18.07
CA ILE A 234 4.50 6.95 18.47
C ILE A 234 5.33 8.11 19.00
N THR A 235 6.34 7.86 19.84
CA THR A 235 7.28 8.91 20.28
C THR A 235 7.93 9.61 19.08
N GLN A 236 8.49 8.84 18.14
CA GLN A 236 9.08 9.37 16.91
C GLN A 236 8.10 10.21 16.09
N SER A 237 6.84 9.75 15.99
CA SER A 237 5.80 10.50 15.27
C SER A 237 5.45 11.80 15.99
N LEU A 238 5.34 11.78 17.32
CA LEU A 238 5.01 12.96 18.11
C LEU A 238 6.13 14.00 18.04
N GLU A 239 7.38 13.57 18.15
CA GLU A 239 8.55 14.43 17.96
C GLU A 239 8.54 15.13 16.60
N HIS A 240 8.12 14.43 15.54
CA HIS A 240 8.01 15.01 14.20
C HIS A 240 6.90 16.07 14.15
N VAL A 241 5.72 15.77 14.71
CA VAL A 241 4.61 16.73 14.77
C VAL A 241 4.99 17.98 15.56
N ILE A 242 5.65 17.84 16.72
CA ILE A 242 6.09 18.98 17.55
C ILE A 242 7.09 19.88 16.80
N ARG A 243 7.90 19.33 15.90
CA ARG A 243 8.89 20.08 15.11
C ARG A 243 8.33 20.68 13.81
N ALA A 244 7.08 20.39 13.46
CA ALA A 244 6.47 20.90 12.24
C ALA A 244 6.24 22.42 12.30
N ASP A 245 6.04 23.04 11.13
CA ASP A 245 5.73 24.47 11.03
C ASP A 245 4.39 24.82 11.71
N ASP A 246 3.42 23.90 11.66
CA ASP A 246 2.13 24.00 12.35
C ASP A 246 1.82 22.69 13.12
N PRO A 247 2.36 22.52 14.34
CA PRO A 247 2.15 21.34 15.16
C PRO A 247 0.68 21.13 15.53
N ALA A 248 -0.07 22.23 15.72
CA ALA A 248 -1.46 22.19 16.17
C ALA A 248 -2.35 21.59 15.08
N ALA A 249 -2.24 22.07 13.84
CA ALA A 249 -3.02 21.54 12.72
C ALA A 249 -2.68 20.08 12.42
N GLN A 250 -1.39 19.69 12.48
CA GLN A 250 -1.00 18.30 12.25
C GLN A 250 -1.53 17.36 13.34
N TYR A 251 -1.45 17.79 14.60
CA TYR A 251 -1.92 16.99 15.73
C TYR A 251 -3.45 16.90 15.79
N GLU A 252 -4.18 17.94 15.36
CA GLU A 252 -5.64 17.92 15.28
C GLU A 252 -6.13 16.73 14.43
N HIS A 253 -5.42 16.41 13.35
CA HIS A 253 -5.75 15.26 12.50
C HIS A 253 -5.60 13.91 13.22
N TRP A 254 -4.72 13.79 14.21
CA TRP A 254 -4.56 12.57 15.00
C TRP A 254 -5.67 12.37 16.03
N VAL A 255 -6.13 13.46 16.63
CA VAL A 255 -7.13 13.42 17.70
C VAL A 255 -8.56 13.54 17.17
N HIS A 256 -8.72 13.86 15.89
CA HIS A 256 -10.01 13.97 15.23
C HIS A 256 -10.76 12.63 15.28
N GLY A 257 -11.85 12.59 16.04
CA GLY A 257 -12.67 11.39 16.25
C GLY A 257 -12.28 10.53 17.45
N CYS A 258 -11.20 10.86 18.17
CA CYS A 258 -10.79 10.14 19.38
C CYS A 258 -11.46 10.73 20.64
N ALA A 259 -12.77 10.49 20.79
CA ALA A 259 -13.55 11.03 21.91
C ALA A 259 -13.08 10.51 23.29
N ALA A 260 -12.45 9.32 23.31
CA ALA A 260 -11.92 8.69 24.52
C ALA A 260 -10.59 9.31 25.01
N LEU A 261 -9.94 10.14 24.20
CA LEU A 261 -8.65 10.72 24.55
C LEU A 261 -8.80 11.74 25.71
N PRO A 262 -8.01 11.64 26.79
CA PRO A 262 -8.00 12.60 27.88
C PRO A 262 -7.77 14.04 27.41
N ALA A 263 -8.42 15.02 28.04
CA ALA A 263 -8.35 16.43 27.64
C ALA A 263 -6.91 16.98 27.62
N THR A 264 -6.05 16.50 28.53
CA THR A 264 -4.63 16.86 28.61
C THR A 264 -3.83 16.42 27.38
N LEU A 265 -4.30 15.39 26.67
CA LEU A 265 -3.62 14.86 25.48
C LEU A 265 -4.22 15.37 24.17
N ARG A 266 -5.24 16.23 24.21
CA ARG A 266 -5.92 16.74 22.98
C ARG A 266 -5.19 17.91 22.32
N HIS A 267 -4.27 18.55 23.04
CA HIS A 267 -3.57 19.73 22.56
C HIS A 267 -2.06 19.48 22.56
N VAL A 268 -1.44 19.58 21.39
CA VAL A 268 -0.01 19.32 21.20
C VAL A 268 0.89 20.17 22.10
N ASN A 269 0.46 21.40 22.41
CA ASN A 269 1.21 22.34 23.26
C ASN A 269 1.37 21.85 24.72
N LEU A 270 0.58 20.86 25.14
CA LEU A 270 0.66 20.26 26.48
C LEU A 270 1.45 18.94 26.49
N LEU A 271 1.93 18.51 25.31
CA LEU A 271 2.61 17.25 25.14
C LEU A 271 4.13 17.42 25.18
N SER A 272 4.80 16.43 25.76
CA SER A 272 6.23 16.26 25.69
C SER A 272 6.56 14.86 25.17
N ALA A 273 7.46 14.76 24.21
CA ALA A 273 7.94 13.47 23.71
C ALA A 273 8.79 12.71 24.76
N ASP A 274 9.33 13.43 25.75
CA ASP A 274 10.14 12.87 26.83
C ASP A 274 9.29 12.41 28.03
N ASP A 275 7.99 12.73 28.06
CA ASP A 275 7.08 12.30 29.12
C ASP A 275 6.56 10.88 28.84
N GLU A 276 7.21 9.88 29.45
CA GLU A 276 6.86 8.46 29.26
C GLU A 276 5.40 8.14 29.61
N ALA A 277 4.80 8.84 30.58
CA ALA A 277 3.41 8.59 30.98
C ALA A 277 2.43 9.11 29.90
N GLN A 278 2.71 10.27 29.32
CA GLN A 278 1.96 10.79 28.18
C GLN A 278 2.11 9.88 26.96
N ILE A 279 3.32 9.43 26.65
CA ILE A 279 3.58 8.51 25.53
C ILE A 279 2.82 7.19 25.71
N GLU A 280 2.84 6.62 26.92
CA GLU A 280 2.12 5.38 27.22
C GLU A 280 0.62 5.54 27.00
N GLU A 281 0.05 6.66 27.44
CA GLU A 281 -1.38 6.94 27.28
C GLU A 281 -1.75 7.21 25.82
N LEU A 282 -0.95 8.02 25.11
CA LEU A 282 -1.11 8.22 23.65
C LEU A 282 -1.05 6.89 22.90
N TRP A 283 -0.11 6.01 23.25
CA TRP A 283 0.03 4.71 22.61
C TRP A 283 -1.20 3.81 22.84
N LYS A 284 -1.79 3.82 24.03
CA LYS A 284 -3.02 3.06 24.31
C LYS A 284 -4.21 3.51 23.48
N HIS A 285 -4.37 4.83 23.29
CA HIS A 285 -5.52 5.39 22.58
C HIS A 285 -5.33 5.46 21.06
N LEU A 286 -4.11 5.74 20.62
CA LEU A 286 -3.80 6.05 19.21
C LEU A 286 -2.93 5.00 18.53
N GLY A 287 -2.47 3.96 19.25
CA GLY A 287 -1.61 2.90 18.71
C GLY A 287 -2.16 2.16 17.49
N PHE A 288 -3.48 2.14 17.33
CA PHE A 288 -4.18 1.54 16.20
C PHE A 288 -4.96 2.57 15.37
N ASP A 289 -4.82 3.86 15.67
CA ASP A 289 -5.50 4.92 14.92
C ASP A 289 -4.90 5.06 13.51
N ARG A 290 -5.77 5.06 12.49
CA ARG A 290 -5.35 5.05 11.10
C ARG A 290 -4.63 6.34 10.69
N HIS A 291 -5.02 7.49 11.24
CA HIS A 291 -4.38 8.77 10.94
C HIS A 291 -2.96 8.81 11.49
N VAL A 292 -2.76 8.32 12.72
CA VAL A 292 -1.43 8.22 13.33
C VAL A 292 -0.56 7.18 12.61
N LEU A 293 -1.13 6.03 12.24
CA LEU A 293 -0.45 5.01 11.44
C LEU A 293 -0.02 5.54 10.07
N ASN A 294 -0.93 6.24 9.37
CA ASN A 294 -0.63 6.86 8.08
C ASN A 294 0.46 7.93 8.21
N HIS A 295 0.39 8.77 9.24
CA HIS A 295 1.46 9.74 9.52
C HIS A 295 2.80 9.05 9.70
N TYR A 296 2.90 8.02 10.55
CA TYR A 296 4.15 7.29 10.74
C TYR A 296 4.68 6.70 9.44
N MET A 297 3.82 6.05 8.67
CA MET A 297 4.23 5.44 7.40
C MET A 297 4.71 6.48 6.37
N ASN A 298 4.00 7.61 6.25
CA ASN A 298 4.31 8.65 5.27
C ASN A 298 5.62 9.38 5.54
N HIS A 299 6.10 9.41 6.80
CA HIS A 299 7.31 10.13 7.17
C HIS A 299 8.51 9.20 7.44
N PHE A 300 8.28 7.97 7.90
CA PHE A 300 9.36 7.09 8.38
C PHE A 300 9.46 5.75 7.65
N VAL A 301 8.45 5.36 6.88
CA VAL A 301 8.42 4.06 6.18
C VAL A 301 8.60 4.25 4.68
N PHE A 302 7.65 4.92 4.02
CA PHE A 302 7.63 5.04 2.57
C PHE A 302 8.76 5.89 1.98
N PRO A 303 9.22 6.99 2.61
CA PRO A 303 10.37 7.73 2.11
C PRO A 303 11.65 6.89 2.03
N GLY A 304 11.77 5.86 2.88
CA GLY A 304 12.90 4.92 2.89
C GLY A 304 12.69 3.68 2.01
N MET A 305 11.57 3.56 1.30
CA MET A 305 11.23 2.36 0.51
C MET A 305 12.05 2.30 -0.80
N PRO A 306 12.82 1.22 -1.03
CA PRO A 306 13.47 0.97 -2.32
C PRO A 306 12.44 0.66 -3.41
N ASN A 307 12.65 1.18 -4.61
CA ASN A 307 11.92 0.78 -5.81
C ASN A 307 12.52 -0.54 -6.33
N SER A 308 11.75 -1.63 -6.21
CA SER A 308 12.15 -2.97 -6.67
C SER A 308 12.10 -3.12 -8.21
N SER A 309 11.60 -2.13 -8.95
CA SER A 309 11.46 -2.20 -10.42
C SER A 309 12.69 -1.72 -11.21
N GLY A 310 13.81 -1.43 -10.54
CA GLY A 310 15.03 -0.89 -11.14
C GLY A 310 16.01 -1.92 -11.71
N SER A 311 15.57 -2.92 -12.48
CA SER A 311 16.51 -3.75 -13.26
C SER A 311 17.09 -2.92 -14.40
N SER A 312 18.38 -2.62 -14.28
CA SER A 312 19.21 -1.83 -15.20
C SER A 312 19.08 -2.28 -16.67
N SER A 313 18.47 -1.45 -17.51
CA SER A 313 18.76 -1.37 -18.94
C SER A 313 20.13 -0.72 -19.15
N ARG A 314 21.20 -1.43 -18.79
CA ARG A 314 22.58 -1.11 -19.17
C ARG A 314 23.36 -2.38 -19.48
N LEU A 315 23.00 -3.05 -20.56
CA LEU A 315 23.89 -3.93 -21.33
C LEU A 315 23.39 -3.86 -22.78
N LEU A 316 24.33 -3.82 -23.73
CA LEU A 316 24.16 -3.61 -25.19
C LEU A 316 24.33 -2.17 -25.69
N ALA A 317 25.47 -1.54 -25.34
CA ALA A 317 26.24 -0.82 -26.36
C ALA A 317 27.39 -1.75 -26.76
N GLY A 318 27.08 -2.66 -27.69
CA GLY A 318 28.07 -3.52 -28.33
C GLY A 318 28.93 -2.69 -29.26
N THR A 319 30.22 -2.66 -28.98
CA THR A 319 31.28 -2.40 -29.96
C THR A 319 31.18 -3.40 -31.10
N SER A 320 31.29 -2.93 -32.33
CA SER A 320 31.61 -3.75 -33.51
C SER A 320 32.13 -2.82 -34.62
N PRO A 321 32.95 -3.37 -35.52
CA PRO A 321 34.39 -3.62 -35.39
C PRO A 321 35.24 -2.37 -35.59
#